data_AF-A0A939L0A3-F1
#
_entry.id   AF-A0A939L0A3-F1
#
_cell.length_a   1.000
_cell.length_b   1.000
_cell.length_c   1.000
_cell.angle_alpha   90.00
_cell.angle_beta   90.00
_cell.angle_gamma   90.00
#
_symmetry.space_group_name_H-M   'P 1'
#
loop_
_entity.id
_entity.type
_entity.pdbx_description
1 polymer ?
#
loop_
_entity_poly.entity_id
_entity_poly.type
_entity_poly.pdbx_seq_one_letter_code
_entity_poly.pdbx_strand_id
1 'polypeptide(L)'
;MQKHNSRTGDRYNTHTGTNLSDTLLGQGGHDRLAGGSNDDSLDGGSGRDTLLGGEGNDTLLGQGGHDRLAGGSNDDSLDGGSGRDTLLGGEGNDTLLGQGGHDRLAGGSNDDSLDGGSGRDTLLGGEGNDTILSGGGNDSVFGGAGNDSILAGGGRDILRGGQGNDTFVLSGLAGAHTTIADFRVGTDSIMLSSQTKLITYFSPKFFMIVSTESTKFFQQE
;
A
#
# COMPACT_ATOMS: atom_id res chain seq x y z
N MET A 1 -24.60 -17.19 14.45
CA MET A 1 -23.37 -17.32 13.65
C MET A 1 -22.46 -18.30 14.35
N GLN A 2 -22.26 -19.47 13.77
CA GLN A 2 -21.43 -20.54 14.32
C GLN A 2 -20.03 -20.32 13.74
N LYS A 3 -19.10 -19.77 14.53
CA LYS A 3 -17.71 -19.57 14.10
C LYS A 3 -17.04 -20.93 13.99
N HIS A 4 -16.54 -21.31 12.81
CA HIS A 4 -15.69 -22.48 12.67
C HIS A 4 -14.25 -22.05 12.98
N ASN A 5 -13.60 -22.75 13.92
CA ASN A 5 -12.26 -22.41 14.38
C ASN A 5 -11.38 -23.64 14.16
N SER A 6 -10.44 -23.58 13.21
CA SER A 6 -9.46 -24.65 13.00
C SER A 6 -8.12 -24.25 13.60
N ARG A 7 -7.63 -25.06 14.54
CA ARG A 7 -6.38 -24.84 15.29
C ARG A 7 -5.57 -26.13 15.24
N THR A 8 -4.41 -26.15 14.58
CA THR A 8 -3.39 -27.20 14.77
C THR A 8 -2.02 -26.55 14.99
N GLY A 9 -1.11 -27.29 15.64
CA GLY A 9 0.12 -26.77 16.25
C GLY A 9 1.38 -27.29 15.57
N ASP A 10 1.40 -27.30 14.23
CA ASP A 10 2.44 -27.85 13.38
C ASP A 10 3.17 -26.73 12.60
N ARG A 11 4.41 -27.01 12.15
CA ARG A 11 5.30 -26.04 11.47
C ARG A 11 4.85 -25.63 10.06
N TYR A 12 3.77 -26.22 9.55
CA TYR A 12 3.25 -26.06 8.18
C TYR A 12 1.77 -26.43 8.16
N ASN A 13 0.88 -25.49 8.42
CA ASN A 13 -0.55 -25.74 8.47
C ASN A 13 -1.20 -25.27 7.17
N THR A 14 -1.97 -26.14 6.51
CA THR A 14 -2.87 -25.71 5.44
C THR A 14 -4.29 -25.76 5.97
N HIS A 15 -4.92 -24.58 6.08
CA HIS A 15 -6.32 -24.44 6.47
C HIS A 15 -7.14 -23.92 5.31
N THR A 16 -8.34 -24.44 5.15
CA THR A 16 -9.32 -23.96 4.18
C THR A 16 -10.64 -23.84 4.92
N GLY A 17 -11.21 -22.65 4.87
CA GLY A 17 -12.52 -22.34 5.42
C GLY A 17 -13.62 -22.95 4.57
N THR A 18 -14.82 -22.47 4.85
CA THR A 18 -16.09 -22.96 4.35
C THR A 18 -16.76 -21.84 3.54
N ASN A 19 -18.05 -21.98 3.28
CA ASN A 19 -18.84 -20.91 2.65
C ASN A 19 -19.55 -20.08 3.73
N LEU A 20 -18.92 -19.90 4.88
CA LEU A 20 -19.41 -19.15 6.04
C LEU A 20 -18.23 -18.33 6.56
N SER A 21 -18.52 -17.28 7.33
CA SER A 21 -17.49 -16.54 8.04
C SER A 21 -16.70 -17.40 9.02
N ASP A 22 -15.40 -17.49 8.78
CA ASP A 22 -14.45 -18.34 9.48
C ASP A 22 -13.39 -17.53 10.24
N THR A 23 -12.71 -18.22 11.18
CA THR A 23 -11.53 -17.68 11.84
C THR A 23 -10.42 -18.73 11.79
N LEU A 24 -9.37 -18.43 11.04
CA LEU A 24 -8.26 -19.34 10.75
C LEU A 24 -6.96 -18.81 11.35
N LEU A 25 -6.25 -19.65 12.10
CA LEU A 25 -5.01 -19.27 12.80
C LEU A 25 -3.84 -20.19 12.39
N GLY A 26 -2.79 -19.63 11.79
CA GLY A 26 -1.55 -20.33 11.43
C GLY A 26 -0.63 -20.55 12.62
N GLN A 27 -0.51 -19.55 13.50
CA GLN A 27 0.37 -19.47 14.67
C GLN A 27 1.85 -19.29 14.34
N GLY A 28 2.53 -20.35 13.93
CA GLY A 28 3.97 -20.29 13.76
C GLY A 28 4.46 -21.36 12.83
N GLY A 29 5.27 -20.99 11.84
CA GLY A 29 5.69 -21.88 10.79
C GLY A 29 5.56 -21.22 9.43
N HIS A 30 5.31 -22.02 8.41
CA HIS A 30 4.95 -21.51 7.09
C HIS A 30 3.57 -22.04 6.75
N ASP A 31 2.56 -21.21 6.95
CA ASP A 31 1.16 -21.58 6.91
C ASP A 31 0.50 -21.13 5.62
N ARG A 32 -0.55 -21.85 5.23
CA ARG A 32 -1.39 -21.52 4.07
C ARG A 32 -2.86 -21.52 4.50
N LEU A 33 -3.44 -20.34 4.60
CA LEU A 33 -4.82 -20.13 5.02
C LEU A 33 -5.65 -19.65 3.81
N ALA A 34 -6.86 -20.20 3.66
CA ALA A 34 -7.82 -19.77 2.64
C ALA A 34 -9.20 -19.63 3.29
N GLY A 35 -9.80 -18.44 3.26
CA GLY A 35 -11.11 -18.15 3.83
C GLY A 35 -12.22 -18.84 3.06
N GLY A 36 -12.40 -18.45 1.79
CA GLY A 36 -13.41 -19.03 0.92
C GLY A 36 -14.44 -17.99 0.52
N SER A 37 -15.68 -18.16 0.96
CA SER A 37 -16.75 -17.19 0.72
C SER A 37 -17.24 -16.61 2.05
N ASN A 38 -17.74 -15.37 2.00
CA ASN A 38 -18.15 -14.51 3.11
C ASN A 38 -16.97 -13.99 3.94
N ASP A 39 -17.27 -13.04 4.81
CA ASP A 39 -16.30 -12.31 5.62
C ASP A 39 -15.51 -13.24 6.57
N ASP A 40 -14.22 -13.40 6.31
CA ASP A 40 -13.30 -14.27 7.01
C ASP A 40 -12.22 -13.51 7.79
N SER A 41 -11.68 -14.15 8.83
CA SER A 41 -10.56 -13.63 9.61
C SER A 41 -9.40 -14.62 9.60
N LEU A 42 -8.29 -14.24 8.97
CA LEU A 42 -7.10 -15.06 8.80
C LEU A 42 -5.91 -14.42 9.53
N ASP A 43 -5.24 -15.18 10.39
CA ASP A 43 -4.02 -14.74 11.10
C ASP A 43 -2.91 -15.77 10.85
N GLY A 44 -1.86 -15.37 10.11
CA GLY A 44 -0.70 -16.21 9.79
C GLY A 44 0.15 -16.49 11.03
N GLY A 45 0.47 -15.42 11.76
CA GLY A 45 1.31 -15.51 12.95
C GLY A 45 2.78 -15.33 12.62
N SER A 46 3.64 -16.27 13.01
CA SER A 46 5.07 -16.14 12.78
C SER A 46 5.56 -17.03 11.64
N GLY A 47 6.57 -16.56 10.92
CA GLY A 47 7.17 -17.24 9.79
C GLY A 47 6.55 -16.78 8.48
N ARG A 48 6.72 -17.54 7.40
CA ARG A 48 6.33 -17.07 6.06
C ARG A 48 5.06 -17.74 5.60
N ASP A 49 4.00 -16.95 5.54
CA ASP A 49 2.64 -17.43 5.38
C ASP A 49 2.04 -17.01 4.04
N THR A 50 0.96 -17.67 3.66
CA THR A 50 0.13 -17.31 2.52
C THR A 50 -1.32 -17.32 2.93
N LEU A 51 -1.95 -16.15 2.90
CA LEU A 51 -3.33 -15.93 3.27
C LEU A 51 -4.13 -15.53 2.02
N LEU A 52 -5.28 -16.17 1.83
CA LEU A 52 -6.21 -15.89 0.74
C LEU A 52 -7.59 -15.65 1.37
N GLY A 53 -8.15 -14.45 1.24
CA GLY A 53 -9.49 -14.12 1.71
C GLY A 53 -10.55 -14.88 0.89
N GLY A 54 -10.71 -14.44 -0.36
CA GLY A 54 -11.63 -15.04 -1.32
C GLY A 54 -12.76 -14.07 -1.66
N GLU A 55 -14.00 -14.51 -1.50
CA GLU A 55 -15.16 -13.63 -1.64
C GLU A 55 -15.60 -13.13 -0.27
N GLY A 56 -15.90 -11.86 -0.09
CA GLY A 56 -16.37 -11.34 1.19
C GLY A 56 -15.52 -10.18 1.65
N ASN A 57 -15.88 -9.56 2.76
CA ASN A 57 -15.06 -8.51 3.34
C ASN A 57 -14.13 -9.13 4.39
N ASP A 58 -12.90 -9.45 3.98
CA ASP A 58 -11.99 -10.27 4.76
C ASP A 58 -10.99 -9.43 5.58
N THR A 59 -10.49 -10.02 6.66
CA THR A 59 -9.39 -9.46 7.46
C THR A 59 -8.23 -10.44 7.47
N LEU A 60 -7.09 -10.04 6.91
CA LEU A 60 -5.88 -10.85 6.79
C LEU A 60 -4.73 -10.21 7.55
N LEU A 61 -4.14 -10.95 8.50
CA LEU A 61 -3.00 -10.53 9.31
C LEU A 61 -1.79 -11.45 9.04
N GLY A 62 -0.75 -10.92 8.40
CA GLY A 62 0.53 -11.62 8.19
C GLY A 62 1.35 -11.76 9.47
N GLN A 63 1.32 -10.72 10.31
CA GLN A 63 2.03 -10.62 11.60
C GLN A 63 3.55 -10.56 11.46
N GLY A 64 4.28 -11.68 11.49
CA GLY A 64 5.74 -11.62 11.51
C GLY A 64 6.36 -12.61 10.56
N GLY A 65 6.97 -12.15 9.49
CA GLY A 65 7.15 -13.05 8.38
C GLY A 65 7.66 -12.45 7.10
N HIS A 66 7.51 -13.18 6.02
CA HIS A 66 7.69 -12.68 4.66
C HIS A 66 6.48 -13.18 3.89
N ASP A 67 5.37 -12.49 4.08
CA ASP A 67 4.05 -13.05 3.90
C ASP A 67 3.47 -12.66 2.55
N ARG A 68 2.48 -13.45 2.12
CA ARG A 68 1.72 -13.18 0.91
C ARG A 68 0.23 -13.18 1.22
N LEU A 69 -0.37 -12.00 1.18
CA LEU A 69 -1.78 -11.78 1.46
C LEU A 69 -2.48 -11.43 0.15
N ALA A 70 -3.66 -12.01 -0.07
CA ALA A 70 -4.55 -11.63 -1.16
C ALA A 70 -5.99 -11.55 -0.61
N GLY A 71 -6.61 -10.38 -0.70
CA GLY A 71 -7.99 -10.14 -0.27
C GLY A 71 -8.96 -10.92 -1.15
N GLY A 72 -9.09 -10.50 -2.40
CA GLY A 72 -9.91 -11.18 -3.40
C GLY A 72 -10.96 -10.24 -3.94
N SER A 73 -12.23 -10.46 -3.60
CA SER A 73 -13.33 -9.61 -4.05
C SER A 73 -14.11 -9.04 -2.87
N ASN A 74 -14.56 -7.79 -3.05
CA ASN A 74 -15.15 -6.90 -2.05
C ASN A 74 -14.10 -6.20 -1.17
N ASP A 75 -14.56 -5.45 -0.18
CA ASP A 75 -13.71 -4.53 0.58
C ASP A 75 -12.94 -5.29 1.66
N ASP A 76 -11.63 -5.46 1.47
CA ASP A 76 -10.75 -6.24 2.33
C ASP A 76 -9.80 -5.39 3.20
N SER A 77 -9.35 -5.95 4.31
CA SER A 77 -8.32 -5.36 5.17
C SER A 77 -7.12 -6.30 5.32
N LEU A 78 -5.97 -5.86 4.81
CA LEU A 78 -4.71 -6.61 4.80
C LEU A 78 -3.64 -5.89 5.61
N ASP A 79 -3.05 -6.56 6.59
CA ASP A 79 -1.89 -6.08 7.35
C ASP A 79 -0.74 -7.09 7.23
N GLY A 80 0.37 -6.68 6.62
CA GLY A 80 1.58 -7.52 6.46
C GLY A 80 2.33 -7.76 7.75
N GLY A 81 2.35 -6.76 8.65
CA GLY A 81 3.04 -6.82 9.92
C GLY A 81 4.54 -6.53 9.80
N SER A 82 5.40 -7.53 9.93
CA SER A 82 6.85 -7.31 9.92
C SER A 82 7.56 -8.25 8.96
N GLY A 83 8.58 -7.71 8.30
CA GLY A 83 9.36 -8.38 7.28
C GLY A 83 8.90 -7.95 5.90
N ARG A 84 9.27 -8.72 4.86
CA ARG A 84 9.07 -8.33 3.47
C ARG A 84 7.83 -9.03 2.93
N ASP A 85 6.76 -8.26 2.81
CA ASP A 85 5.44 -8.77 2.51
C ASP A 85 4.98 -8.40 1.11
N THR A 86 3.98 -9.15 0.63
CA THR A 86 3.29 -8.86 -0.62
C THR A 86 1.79 -8.90 -0.37
N LEU A 87 1.14 -7.76 -0.51
CA LEU A 87 -0.29 -7.57 -0.30
C LEU A 87 -0.95 -7.24 -1.63
N LEU A 88 -2.04 -7.94 -1.93
CA LEU A 88 -2.89 -7.73 -3.11
C LEU A 88 -4.32 -7.54 -2.61
N GLY A 89 -4.93 -6.38 -2.81
CA GLY A 89 -6.32 -6.12 -2.45
C GLY A 89 -7.25 -6.94 -3.33
N GLY A 90 -7.36 -6.54 -4.60
CA GLY A 90 -8.14 -7.25 -5.61
C GLY A 90 -9.24 -6.37 -6.16
N GLU A 91 -10.48 -6.85 -6.10
CA GLU A 91 -11.66 -6.06 -6.44
C GLU A 91 -12.28 -5.51 -5.17
N GLY A 92 -12.54 -4.20 -5.06
CA GLY A 92 -13.16 -3.64 -3.86
C GLY A 92 -12.39 -2.41 -3.37
N ASN A 93 -12.91 -1.72 -2.36
CA ASN A 93 -12.19 -0.62 -1.73
C ASN A 93 -11.36 -1.20 -0.58
N ASP A 94 -10.11 -1.52 -0.86
CA ASP A 94 -9.27 -2.27 0.05
C ASP A 94 -8.42 -1.36 0.96
N THR A 95 -8.06 -1.87 2.13
CA THR A 95 -7.07 -1.25 3.02
C THR A 95 -5.86 -2.14 3.17
N LEU A 96 -4.70 -1.68 2.70
CA LEU A 96 -3.44 -2.42 2.73
C LEU A 96 -2.40 -1.70 3.60
N LEU A 97 -1.90 -2.39 4.62
CA LEU A 97 -0.86 -1.89 5.53
C LEU A 97 0.40 -2.76 5.41
N GLY A 98 1.47 -2.20 4.86
CA GLY A 98 2.78 -2.87 4.75
C GLY A 98 3.54 -2.96 6.08
N GLN A 99 3.33 -1.97 6.96
CA GLN A 99 3.94 -1.88 8.29
C GLN A 99 5.48 -1.84 8.25
N GLY A 100 6.20 -2.89 8.64
CA GLY A 100 7.66 -2.83 8.77
C GLY A 100 8.36 -3.76 7.82
N GLY A 101 9.04 -3.26 6.78
CA GLY A 101 9.41 -4.18 5.72
C GLY A 101 10.10 -3.60 4.51
N HIS A 102 10.00 -4.31 3.41
CA HIS A 102 10.39 -3.86 2.07
C HIS A 102 9.33 -4.39 1.13
N ASP A 103 8.17 -3.75 1.20
CA ASP A 103 6.91 -4.39 0.89
C ASP A 103 6.45 -4.08 -0.52
N ARG A 104 5.54 -4.91 -1.00
CA ARG A 104 4.86 -4.70 -2.28
C ARG A 104 3.36 -4.73 -2.05
N LEU A 105 2.73 -3.58 -2.21
CA LEU A 105 1.29 -3.41 -2.08
C LEU A 105 0.70 -3.12 -3.47
N ALA A 106 -0.41 -3.78 -3.80
CA ALA A 106 -1.23 -3.45 -4.96
C ALA A 106 -2.69 -3.43 -4.53
N GLY A 107 -3.36 -2.28 -4.67
CA GLY A 107 -4.78 -2.11 -4.35
C GLY A 107 -5.63 -2.94 -5.29
N GLY A 108 -5.69 -2.55 -6.56
CA GLY A 108 -6.37 -3.34 -7.59
C GLY A 108 -7.38 -2.50 -8.33
N SER A 109 -8.66 -2.79 -8.18
CA SER A 109 -9.74 -2.00 -8.77
C SER A 109 -10.63 -1.41 -7.69
N ASN A 110 -11.08 -0.18 -7.93
CA ASN A 110 -11.85 0.69 -7.03
C ASN A 110 -10.93 1.50 -6.10
N ASP A 111 -11.54 2.29 -5.21
CA ASP A 111 -10.82 3.33 -4.48
C ASP A 111 -10.10 2.70 -3.27
N ASP A 112 -8.79 2.51 -3.36
CA ASP A 112 -7.99 1.79 -2.36
C ASP A 112 -7.24 2.72 -1.39
N SER A 113 -6.91 2.20 -0.21
CA SER A 113 -6.07 2.86 0.79
C SER A 113 -4.80 2.05 1.08
N LEU A 114 -3.64 2.56 0.69
CA LEU A 114 -2.35 1.90 0.86
C LEU A 114 -1.43 2.69 1.81
N ASP A 115 -0.84 2.00 2.79
CA ASP A 115 0.24 2.53 3.64
C ASP A 115 1.46 1.61 3.57
N GLY A 116 2.57 2.13 3.04
CA GLY A 116 3.83 1.39 2.93
C GLY A 116 4.51 1.15 4.29
N GLY A 117 4.26 2.01 5.27
CA GLY A 117 4.87 1.91 6.59
C GLY A 117 6.34 2.33 6.62
N SER A 118 7.24 1.46 7.04
CA SER A 118 8.68 1.71 7.06
C SER A 118 9.38 0.71 6.18
N GLY A 119 10.30 1.17 5.34
CA GLY A 119 10.91 0.25 4.41
C GLY A 119 11.48 0.84 3.17
N ARG A 120 11.30 0.12 2.07
CA ARG A 120 11.66 0.55 0.73
C ARG A 120 10.63 -0.11 -0.14
N ASP A 121 9.51 0.56 -0.24
CA ASP A 121 8.26 -0.10 -0.58
C ASP A 121 7.89 0.20 -2.02
N THR A 122 7.11 -0.70 -2.60
CA THR A 122 6.53 -0.53 -3.94
C THR A 122 5.02 -0.56 -3.81
N LEU A 123 4.39 0.59 -4.05
CA LEU A 123 2.95 0.77 -3.90
C LEU A 123 2.33 1.02 -5.27
N LEU A 124 1.30 0.26 -5.61
CA LEU A 124 0.49 0.44 -6.80
C LEU A 124 -0.97 0.61 -6.38
N GLY A 125 -1.58 1.77 -6.63
CA GLY A 125 -3.00 1.99 -6.36
C GLY A 125 -3.87 1.10 -7.24
N GLY A 126 -3.91 1.41 -8.54
CA GLY A 126 -4.60 0.59 -9.53
C GLY A 126 -5.59 1.38 -10.35
N GLU A 127 -6.81 0.88 -10.48
CA GLU A 127 -7.95 1.65 -11.01
C GLU A 127 -8.74 2.20 -9.83
N GLY A 128 -9.16 3.46 -9.84
CA GLY A 128 -9.88 4.06 -8.71
C GLY A 128 -9.21 5.36 -8.28
N ASN A 129 -9.83 6.07 -7.34
CA ASN A 129 -9.22 7.23 -6.70
C ASN A 129 -8.52 6.78 -5.42
N ASP A 130 -7.24 6.49 -5.53
CA ASP A 130 -6.51 5.83 -4.45
C ASP A 130 -5.92 6.83 -3.46
N THR A 131 -5.86 6.44 -2.19
CA THR A 131 -5.13 7.16 -1.14
C THR A 131 -3.89 6.38 -0.77
N ILE A 132 -2.72 6.96 -1.03
CA ILE A 132 -1.44 6.27 -0.86
C ILE A 132 -0.51 7.05 0.07
N LEU A 133 -0.11 6.43 1.18
CA LEU A 133 0.97 6.90 2.05
C LEU A 133 2.23 6.08 1.77
N SER A 134 3.29 6.72 1.27
CA SER A 134 4.53 6.01 0.95
C SER A 134 5.23 5.45 2.19
N GLY A 135 5.13 6.17 3.32
CA GLY A 135 5.81 5.81 4.54
C GLY A 135 7.25 6.33 4.62
N GLY A 136 8.07 5.73 5.48
CA GLY A 136 9.49 6.07 5.60
C GLY A 136 10.34 5.12 4.78
N GLY A 137 11.24 5.62 3.95
CA GLY A 137 11.96 4.74 3.05
C GLY A 137 12.47 5.42 1.81
N ASN A 138 12.81 4.64 0.78
CA ASN A 138 13.05 5.19 -0.55
C ASN A 138 12.03 4.56 -1.49
N ASP A 139 10.83 5.08 -1.50
CA ASP A 139 9.69 4.32 -1.99
C ASP A 139 9.42 4.57 -3.47
N SER A 140 8.74 3.62 -4.11
CA SER A 140 8.27 3.75 -5.48
C SER A 140 6.76 3.64 -5.49
N VAL A 141 6.09 4.75 -5.81
CA VAL A 141 4.62 4.84 -5.80
C VAL A 141 4.09 5.09 -7.21
N PHE A 142 3.06 4.34 -7.58
CA PHE A 142 2.25 4.56 -8.78
C PHE A 142 0.77 4.58 -8.39
N GLY A 143 0.10 5.73 -8.56
CA GLY A 143 -1.35 5.87 -8.32
C GLY A 143 -2.12 4.97 -9.27
N GLY A 144 -2.13 5.31 -10.55
CA GLY A 144 -2.67 4.42 -11.58
C GLY A 144 -3.66 5.15 -12.45
N ALA A 145 -4.93 4.76 -12.42
CA ALA A 145 -6.00 5.40 -13.17
C ALA A 145 -7.07 5.92 -12.21
N GLY A 146 -7.27 7.23 -12.17
CA GLY A 146 -8.25 7.89 -11.31
C GLY A 146 -7.60 9.09 -10.65
N ASN A 147 -8.29 9.77 -9.74
CA ASN A 147 -7.74 10.98 -9.12
C ASN A 147 -7.06 10.61 -7.80
N ASP A 148 -5.77 10.31 -7.87
CA ASP A 148 -5.06 9.73 -6.74
C ASP A 148 -4.53 10.79 -5.77
N SER A 149 -4.50 10.46 -4.48
CA SER A 149 -3.91 11.28 -3.43
C SER A 149 -2.69 10.58 -2.85
N ILE A 150 -1.50 11.05 -3.21
CA ILE A 150 -0.22 10.45 -2.81
C ILE A 150 0.46 11.35 -1.77
N LEU A 151 0.56 10.86 -0.54
CA LEU A 151 1.27 11.50 0.56
C LEU A 151 2.69 10.92 0.66
N ALA A 152 3.68 11.75 0.33
CA ALA A 152 5.09 11.40 0.50
C ALA A 152 5.45 11.43 1.98
N GLY A 153 6.04 10.34 2.47
CA GLY A 153 6.67 10.31 3.78
C GLY A 153 8.16 10.65 3.72
N GLY A 154 8.97 9.96 4.51
CA GLY A 154 10.38 10.28 4.68
C GLY A 154 11.27 9.56 3.70
N GLY A 155 12.36 10.21 3.28
CA GLY A 155 13.43 9.61 2.48
C GLY A 155 13.40 9.99 1.01
N ARG A 156 13.75 9.08 0.08
CA ARG A 156 13.93 9.43 -1.35
C ARG A 156 12.95 8.69 -2.24
N ASP A 157 11.78 9.29 -2.43
CA ASP A 157 10.67 8.63 -3.11
C ASP A 157 10.60 9.01 -4.59
N ILE A 158 10.08 8.09 -5.38
CA ILE A 158 9.68 8.32 -6.76
C ILE A 158 8.18 8.11 -6.84
N LEU A 159 7.45 9.19 -7.10
CA LEU A 159 6.00 9.19 -7.18
C LEU A 159 5.55 9.37 -8.62
N ARG A 160 4.50 8.66 -8.98
CA ARG A 160 3.81 8.78 -10.26
C ARG A 160 2.32 8.75 -10.00
N GLY A 161 1.61 9.75 -10.51
CA GLY A 161 0.16 9.84 -10.38
C GLY A 161 -0.54 8.91 -11.37
N GLY A 162 -0.05 8.86 -12.62
CA GLY A 162 -0.67 8.08 -13.67
C GLY A 162 -1.69 8.90 -14.47
N GLN A 163 -2.89 8.35 -14.69
CA GLN A 163 -4.00 9.00 -15.39
C GLN A 163 -4.97 9.60 -14.37
N GLY A 164 -5.58 10.75 -14.68
CA GLY A 164 -6.54 11.42 -13.79
C GLY A 164 -6.06 12.80 -13.36
N ASN A 165 -6.58 13.34 -12.27
CA ASN A 165 -6.14 14.61 -11.68
C ASN A 165 -5.54 14.33 -10.30
N ASP A 166 -4.22 14.19 -10.25
CA ASP A 166 -3.56 13.61 -9.07
C ASP A 166 -3.13 14.69 -8.09
N THR A 167 -3.15 14.38 -6.80
CA THR A 167 -2.68 15.25 -5.72
C THR A 167 -1.46 14.65 -5.05
N PHE A 168 -0.33 15.35 -5.12
CA PHE A 168 0.89 14.99 -4.40
C PHE A 168 1.01 15.86 -3.16
N VAL A 169 0.87 15.26 -1.98
CA VAL A 169 1.05 15.95 -0.71
C VAL A 169 2.46 15.71 -0.19
N LEU A 170 3.20 16.79 -0.01
CA LEU A 170 4.61 16.74 0.40
C LEU A 170 4.75 17.34 1.80
N SER A 171 4.94 16.46 2.77
CA SER A 171 5.03 16.80 4.19
C SER A 171 6.34 16.33 4.82
N GLY A 172 6.84 17.06 5.82
CA GLY A 172 7.94 16.55 6.67
C GLY A 172 9.28 16.27 5.97
N LEU A 173 9.56 16.86 4.81
CA LEU A 173 10.71 16.50 3.96
C LEU A 173 12.10 16.99 4.45
N ALA A 174 12.33 17.14 5.76
CA ALA A 174 13.62 17.58 6.27
C ALA A 174 14.73 16.56 5.91
N GLY A 175 15.48 16.83 4.84
CA GLY A 175 16.52 15.93 4.31
C GLY A 175 16.01 14.85 3.35
N ALA A 176 14.71 14.82 3.07
CA ALA A 176 14.07 13.92 2.11
C ALA A 176 14.09 14.52 0.69
N HIS A 177 14.15 13.67 -0.32
CA HIS A 177 14.13 14.05 -1.74
C HIS A 177 13.08 13.26 -2.50
N THR A 178 11.91 13.85 -2.69
CA THR A 178 10.84 13.25 -3.50
C THR A 178 10.92 13.71 -4.94
N THR A 179 10.84 12.77 -5.87
CA THR A 179 10.73 13.03 -7.32
C THR A 179 9.33 12.66 -7.78
N ILE A 180 8.60 13.61 -8.36
CA ILE A 180 7.35 13.34 -9.07
C ILE A 180 7.70 13.17 -10.55
N ALA A 181 7.51 11.97 -11.09
CA ALA A 181 8.10 11.56 -12.37
C ALA A 181 7.21 11.80 -13.60
N ASP A 182 5.91 12.05 -13.42
CA ASP A 182 4.94 12.19 -14.52
C ASP A 182 3.94 13.35 -14.36
N PHE A 183 4.28 14.36 -13.54
CA PHE A 183 3.41 15.51 -13.26
C PHE A 183 2.87 16.19 -14.52
N ARG A 184 1.54 16.30 -14.62
CA ARG A 184 0.81 16.95 -15.72
C ARG A 184 0.25 18.30 -15.27
N VAL A 185 0.76 19.37 -15.88
CA VAL A 185 0.32 20.74 -15.58
C VAL A 185 -1.14 20.93 -15.96
N GLY A 186 -1.94 21.44 -15.02
CA GLY A 186 -3.35 21.77 -15.23
C GLY A 186 -4.33 20.66 -14.86
N THR A 187 -3.85 19.43 -14.65
CA THR A 187 -4.62 18.32 -14.07
C THR A 187 -4.13 18.00 -12.66
N ASP A 188 -2.82 17.93 -12.49
CA ASP A 188 -2.22 17.47 -11.24
C ASP A 188 -1.93 18.66 -10.31
N SER A 189 -1.92 18.38 -9.01
CA SER A 189 -1.74 19.35 -7.94
C SER A 189 -0.63 18.91 -6.99
N ILE A 190 0.14 19.86 -6.49
CA ILE A 190 1.11 19.64 -5.41
C ILE A 190 0.65 20.45 -4.21
N MET A 191 0.41 19.76 -3.09
CA MET A 191 0.12 20.39 -1.80
C MET A 191 1.35 20.32 -0.91
N LEU A 192 1.77 21.47 -0.37
CA LEU A 192 2.82 21.54 0.63
C LEU A 192 2.21 21.71 2.01
N SER A 193 2.45 20.76 2.92
CA SER A 193 2.23 21.06 4.33
C SER A 193 3.32 22.04 4.79
N SER A 194 2.99 22.97 5.68
CA SER A 194 3.83 24.13 6.00
C SER A 194 5.29 23.78 6.36
N GLN A 195 6.21 24.67 5.98
CA GLN A 195 7.68 24.62 6.09
C GLN A 195 8.47 23.85 5.02
N THR A 196 7.82 23.24 4.03
CA THR A 196 8.56 22.53 2.96
C THR A 196 9.18 23.50 1.94
N LYS A 197 10.51 23.41 1.77
CA LYS A 197 11.26 24.00 0.65
C LYS A 197 11.74 22.86 -0.25
N LEU A 198 10.99 22.58 -1.29
CA LEU A 198 11.22 21.53 -2.27
C LEU A 198 12.06 22.05 -3.43
N ILE A 199 13.06 21.29 -3.86
CA ILE A 199 13.71 21.44 -5.17
C ILE A 199 13.39 20.14 -5.91
N THR A 200 12.35 20.16 -6.76
CA THR A 200 11.95 19.00 -7.59
C THR A 200 12.58 19.09 -8.97
N TYR A 201 13.07 17.96 -9.47
CA TYR A 201 13.54 17.81 -10.85
C TYR A 201 12.44 17.11 -11.65
N PHE A 202 11.88 17.79 -12.65
CA PHE A 202 10.82 17.25 -13.50
C PHE A 202 11.36 16.52 -14.73
N SER A 203 12.56 16.87 -15.17
CA SER A 203 13.27 16.26 -16.29
C SER A 203 14.71 16.81 -16.31
N PRO A 204 15.63 16.25 -17.13
CA PRO A 204 16.95 16.86 -17.35
C PRO A 204 16.93 18.32 -17.86
N LYS A 205 15.76 18.91 -18.16
CA LYS A 205 15.62 20.30 -18.64
C LYS A 205 14.84 21.22 -17.72
N PHE A 206 14.17 20.71 -16.67
CA PHE A 206 13.30 21.53 -15.83
C PHE A 206 13.46 21.15 -14.36
N PHE A 207 13.69 22.16 -13.52
CA PHE A 207 13.60 22.03 -12.07
C PHE A 207 12.68 23.11 -11.51
N MET A 208 11.99 22.76 -10.43
CA MET A 208 11.08 23.65 -9.72
C MET A 208 11.53 23.76 -8.28
N ILE A 209 11.65 25.00 -7.82
CA ILE A 209 11.86 25.29 -6.42
C ILE A 209 10.52 25.75 -5.87
N VAL A 210 9.91 24.95 -5.00
CA VAL A 210 8.69 25.31 -4.29
C VAL A 210 9.04 25.55 -2.84
N SER A 211 8.85 26.77 -2.35
CA SER A 211 8.80 27.05 -0.93
C SER A 211 7.39 27.48 -0.54
N THR A 212 7.09 27.44 0.75
CA THR A 212 5.88 28.05 1.30
C THR A 212 5.74 29.55 1.01
N GLU A 213 6.81 30.21 0.56
CA GLU A 213 6.83 31.65 0.26
C GLU A 213 6.87 31.96 -1.24
N SER A 214 7.26 31.01 -2.10
CA SER A 214 7.35 31.23 -3.54
C SER A 214 7.47 29.92 -4.33
N THR A 215 6.77 29.83 -5.46
CA THR A 215 7.02 28.80 -6.49
C THR A 215 7.78 29.43 -7.63
N LYS A 216 8.93 28.88 -8.02
CA LYS A 216 9.71 29.33 -9.18
C LYS A 216 9.99 28.16 -10.11
N PHE A 217 9.65 28.36 -11.39
CA PHE A 217 9.95 27.45 -12.49
C PHE A 217 11.26 27.85 -13.15
N PHE A 218 12.16 26.89 -13.33
CA PHE A 218 13.42 27.09 -14.04
C PHE A 218 13.56 26.07 -15.16
N GLN A 219 13.88 26.57 -16.35
CA GLN A 219 14.34 25.77 -17.48
C GLN A 219 15.87 25.80 -17.45
N GLN A 220 16.52 24.63 -17.50
CA GLN A 220 17.96 24.57 -17.77
C GLN A 220 18.18 24.94 -19.24
N GLU A 221 19.05 25.93 -19.48
CA GLU A 221 19.55 26.31 -20.81
C GLU A 221 20.42 25.20 -21.43
#